data_AF-B9T9Z5-F1
#
_entry.id   AF-B9T9Z5-F1
#
_cell.length_a   1.000
_cell.length_b   1.000
_cell.length_c   1.000
_cell.angle_alpha   90.00
_cell.angle_beta   90.00
_cell.angle_gamma   90.00
#
_symmetry.space_group_name_H-M   'P 1'
#
loop_
_entity.id
_entity.type
_entity.pdbx_description
1 polymer ?
#
loop_
_entity_poly.entity_id
_entity_poly.type
_entity_poly.pdbx_seq_one_letter_code
_entity_poly.pdbx_strand_id
1 'polypeptide(L)'
;MTLKKEANPMGMQRKNIRKEDSIFNHVAVKSDNASRNTAAKIIRRALPEFDGAQCDVKFHRGWGILCSYVTKEDKNPVVWGEYSLDQIMEIAAPVRSRINTLPTGLYKCNDWYEVYEQDSLKDRLMRGYNNIRNVFEDLRVLKEKKRTLGEKLVEYLRKNNWPEEYSIEEIKEKYLLLDWIACQVIHQRPIKTKQLFIYGPPSTQKTLIIGFLAKVMRIYFASSRRNDFTGADNYYDLLVFDEFHEPEEHGVITSAIETGTAYANTLLKVLDGQETRIDTKYGRS
;
A
#
# COMPACT_ATOMS: atom_id res chain seq x y z
N MET A 1 -24.16 6.56 -42.33
CA MET A 1 -24.28 5.89 -41.03
C MET A 1 -22.89 5.86 -40.41
N THR A 2 -22.67 6.71 -39.40
CA THR A 2 -21.34 7.13 -38.96
C THR A 2 -20.99 6.41 -37.67
N LEU A 3 -19.95 5.57 -37.70
CA LEU A 3 -19.41 4.91 -36.50
C LEU A 3 -18.50 5.90 -35.76
N LYS A 4 -18.98 6.44 -34.64
CA LYS A 4 -18.15 7.12 -33.65
C LYS A 4 -17.49 6.05 -32.77
N LYS A 5 -16.17 6.16 -32.63
CA LYS A 5 -15.35 5.40 -31.68
C LYS A 5 -15.19 6.27 -30.45
N GLU A 6 -15.94 5.98 -29.38
CA GLU A 6 -15.78 6.67 -28.10
C GLU A 6 -14.58 6.11 -27.35
N ALA A 7 -13.74 7.03 -26.87
CA ALA A 7 -12.62 6.76 -25.99
C ALA A 7 -13.14 6.53 -24.57
N ASN A 8 -12.66 5.47 -23.92
CA ASN A 8 -13.05 5.06 -22.58
C ASN A 8 -12.05 5.64 -21.55
N PRO A 9 -12.45 6.49 -20.60
CA PRO A 9 -11.51 7.07 -19.63
C PRO A 9 -11.33 6.17 -18.38
N MET A 10 -10.05 5.92 -18.09
CA MET A 10 -9.38 5.73 -16.79
C MET A 10 -9.99 4.86 -15.67
N GLY A 11 -9.15 3.90 -15.22
CA GLY A 11 -8.73 3.86 -13.81
C GLY A 11 -9.67 3.22 -12.79
N MET A 12 -10.39 2.16 -13.16
CA MET A 12 -11.03 1.28 -12.18
C MET A 12 -10.15 0.05 -11.95
N GLN A 13 -10.00 -0.39 -10.68
CA GLN A 13 -9.70 -1.81 -10.40
C GLN A 13 -10.51 -2.64 -11.39
N ARG A 14 -9.92 -3.66 -12.03
CA ARG A 14 -10.66 -4.60 -12.89
C ARG A 14 -11.71 -5.34 -12.04
N LYS A 15 -12.80 -4.66 -11.67
CA LYS A 15 -14.10 -5.26 -11.54
C LYS A 15 -14.30 -5.86 -12.91
N ASN A 16 -14.25 -7.19 -13.00
CA ASN A 16 -14.76 -7.89 -14.15
C ASN A 16 -16.10 -7.24 -14.47
N ILE A 17 -16.18 -6.48 -15.57
CA ILE A 17 -17.41 -5.91 -16.06
C ILE A 17 -18.25 -7.14 -16.36
N ARG A 18 -19.11 -7.51 -15.41
CA ARG A 18 -20.06 -8.60 -15.57
C ARG A 18 -20.91 -8.13 -16.74
N LYS A 19 -20.79 -8.79 -17.90
CA LYS A 19 -21.87 -8.72 -18.88
C LYS A 19 -23.10 -9.19 -18.12
N GLU A 20 -24.15 -8.38 -18.09
CA GLU A 20 -25.34 -8.60 -17.24
C GLU A 20 -26.00 -9.96 -17.49
N ASP A 21 -25.68 -10.64 -18.60
CA ASP A 21 -26.24 -11.93 -18.98
C ASP A 21 -25.31 -13.15 -18.79
N SER A 22 -24.13 -12.98 -18.20
CA SER A 22 -23.24 -14.12 -17.95
C SER A 22 -23.69 -14.93 -16.73
N ILE A 23 -24.14 -16.16 -16.96
CA ILE A 23 -24.48 -17.13 -15.91
C ILE A 23 -23.19 -17.68 -15.29
N PHE A 24 -23.02 -17.51 -13.98
CA PHE A 24 -21.88 -18.04 -13.22
C PHE A 24 -22.35 -19.14 -12.28
N ASN A 25 -21.87 -20.36 -12.48
CA ASN A 25 -22.11 -21.47 -11.56
C ASN A 25 -20.94 -21.59 -10.58
N HIS A 26 -21.25 -21.61 -9.28
CA HIS A 26 -20.26 -21.81 -8.23
C HIS A 26 -20.39 -23.23 -7.67
N VAL A 27 -19.29 -23.98 -7.74
CA VAL A 27 -19.22 -25.35 -7.19
C VAL A 27 -18.10 -25.41 -6.16
N ALA A 28 -18.42 -25.89 -4.97
CA ALA A 28 -17.45 -26.17 -3.92
C ALA A 28 -17.21 -27.68 -3.83
N VAL A 29 -15.95 -28.10 -3.97
CA VAL A 29 -15.57 -29.52 -3.92
C VAL A 29 -14.56 -29.72 -2.80
N LYS A 30 -14.82 -30.67 -1.91
CA LYS A 30 -13.86 -31.15 -0.92
C LYS A 30 -13.07 -32.30 -1.55
N SER A 31 -11.74 -32.18 -1.56
CA SER A 31 -10.85 -33.22 -2.04
C SER A 31 -9.55 -33.19 -1.25
N ASP A 32 -9.12 -34.36 -0.78
CA ASP A 32 -7.91 -34.49 0.04
C ASP A 32 -6.63 -34.53 -0.80
N ASN A 33 -6.74 -34.83 -2.10
CA ASN A 33 -5.61 -35.07 -3.00
C ASN A 33 -5.64 -34.17 -4.27
N ALA A 34 -6.40 -33.07 -4.25
CA ALA A 34 -6.48 -32.20 -5.42
C ALA A 34 -5.18 -31.40 -5.63
N SER A 35 -4.74 -31.31 -6.89
CA SER A 35 -3.59 -30.50 -7.30
C SER A 35 -4.01 -29.30 -8.15
N ARG A 36 -3.44 -28.12 -7.84
CA ARG A 36 -3.66 -26.88 -8.59
C ARG A 36 -3.38 -27.02 -10.09
N ASN A 37 -2.39 -27.84 -10.44
CA ASN A 37 -1.92 -27.98 -11.82
C ASN A 37 -2.81 -28.90 -12.66
N THR A 38 -3.58 -29.80 -12.02
CA THR A 38 -4.37 -30.81 -12.74
C THR A 38 -5.88 -30.65 -12.57
N ALA A 39 -6.34 -29.97 -11.50
CA ALA A 39 -7.76 -29.87 -11.17
C ALA A 39 -8.62 -29.31 -12.32
N ALA A 40 -8.21 -28.21 -12.95
CA ALA A 40 -8.97 -27.63 -14.06
C ALA A 40 -9.08 -28.59 -15.26
N LYS A 41 -8.02 -29.34 -15.57
CA LYS A 41 -8.00 -30.34 -16.65
C LYS A 41 -8.91 -31.53 -16.32
N ILE A 42 -8.92 -31.98 -15.06
CA ILE A 42 -9.77 -33.08 -14.60
C ILE A 42 -11.24 -32.66 -14.67
N ILE A 43 -11.59 -31.47 -14.17
CA ILE A 43 -12.96 -30.94 -14.18
C ILE A 43 -13.49 -30.83 -15.62
N ARG A 44 -12.71 -30.26 -16.55
CA ARG A 44 -13.12 -30.15 -17.96
C ARG A 44 -13.33 -31.51 -18.62
N ARG A 45 -12.52 -32.52 -18.26
CA ARG A 45 -12.70 -33.88 -18.77
C ARG A 45 -13.96 -34.54 -18.23
N ALA A 46 -14.29 -34.28 -16.97
CA ALA A 46 -15.44 -34.86 -16.30
C ALA A 46 -16.77 -34.21 -16.74
N LEU A 47 -16.73 -32.95 -17.17
CA LEU A 47 -17.90 -32.17 -17.57
C LEU A 47 -17.74 -31.62 -19.01
N PRO A 48 -17.78 -32.49 -20.05
CA PRO A 48 -17.60 -32.08 -21.43
C PRO A 48 -18.68 -31.12 -21.94
N GLU A 49 -19.85 -31.06 -21.28
CA GLU A 49 -20.92 -30.12 -21.59
C GLU A 49 -20.55 -28.64 -21.35
N PHE A 50 -19.47 -28.38 -20.60
CA PHE A 50 -18.91 -27.04 -20.41
C PHE A 50 -17.68 -26.78 -21.29
N ASP A 51 -17.47 -27.52 -22.38
CA ASP A 51 -16.37 -27.22 -23.29
C ASP A 51 -16.49 -25.80 -23.87
N GLY A 52 -15.36 -25.10 -23.96
CA GLY A 52 -15.31 -23.68 -24.30
C GLY A 52 -15.68 -22.70 -23.16
N ALA A 53 -16.24 -23.16 -22.03
CA ALA A 53 -16.52 -22.29 -20.88
C ALA A 53 -15.25 -21.95 -20.08
N GLN A 54 -15.25 -20.76 -19.46
CA GLN A 54 -14.18 -20.38 -18.54
C GLN A 54 -14.29 -21.18 -17.24
N CYS A 55 -13.21 -21.90 -16.88
CA CYS A 55 -13.11 -22.69 -15.66
C CYS A 55 -12.01 -22.10 -14.77
N ASP A 56 -12.40 -21.35 -13.74
CA ASP A 56 -11.51 -20.77 -12.73
C ASP A 56 -11.54 -21.63 -11.46
N VAL A 57 -10.41 -22.23 -11.09
CA VAL A 57 -10.30 -23.14 -9.96
C VAL A 57 -9.46 -22.51 -8.86
N LYS A 58 -10.08 -22.27 -7.70
CA LYS A 58 -9.41 -21.70 -6.52
C LYS A 58 -9.35 -22.72 -5.39
N PHE A 59 -8.19 -22.75 -4.72
CA PHE A 59 -7.94 -23.64 -3.59
C PHE A 59 -7.96 -22.85 -2.30
N HIS A 60 -8.79 -23.29 -1.36
CA HIS A 60 -8.92 -22.68 -0.03
C HIS A 60 -8.42 -23.65 1.04
N ARG A 61 -7.77 -23.13 2.09
CA ARG A 61 -7.16 -23.94 3.15
C ARG A 61 -8.14 -24.53 4.17
N GLY A 62 -9.45 -24.28 4.04
CA GLY A 62 -10.43 -24.76 5.01
C GLY A 62 -11.82 -24.92 4.42
N TRP A 63 -12.47 -26.03 4.79
CA TRP A 63 -13.81 -26.38 4.33
C TRP A 63 -14.85 -25.30 4.66
N GLY A 64 -14.76 -24.68 5.84
CA GLY A 64 -15.69 -23.61 6.21
C GLY A 64 -15.57 -22.34 5.36
N ILE A 65 -14.41 -22.06 4.78
CA ILE A 65 -14.25 -20.93 3.84
C ILE A 65 -15.00 -21.22 2.54
N LEU A 66 -14.90 -22.45 2.03
CA LEU A 66 -15.64 -22.89 0.85
C LEU A 66 -17.15 -22.90 1.10
N CYS A 67 -17.59 -23.45 2.23
CA CYS A 67 -18.99 -23.43 2.66
C CYS A 67 -19.51 -21.99 2.71
N SER A 68 -18.78 -21.08 3.35
CA SER A 68 -19.13 -19.65 3.42
C SER A 68 -19.18 -18.98 2.05
N TYR A 69 -18.33 -19.38 1.11
CA TYR A 69 -18.26 -18.80 -0.23
C TYR A 69 -19.45 -19.24 -1.09
N VAL A 70 -19.71 -20.54 -1.20
CA VAL A 70 -20.81 -21.06 -2.04
C VAL A 70 -22.17 -20.60 -1.53
N THR A 71 -22.32 -20.50 -0.22
CA THR A 71 -23.57 -20.06 0.41
C THR A 71 -23.70 -18.52 0.53
N LYS A 72 -22.76 -17.75 -0.04
CA LYS A 72 -22.77 -16.29 0.04
C LYS A 72 -23.94 -15.70 -0.75
N GLU A 73 -24.01 -16.04 -2.03
CA GLU A 73 -25.01 -15.52 -2.98
C GLU A 73 -26.27 -16.39 -2.98
N ASP A 74 -26.13 -17.71 -2.92
CA ASP A 74 -27.24 -18.67 -2.82
C ASP A 74 -27.38 -19.16 -1.38
N LYS A 75 -28.56 -18.98 -0.78
CA LYS A 75 -28.83 -19.45 0.60
C LYS A 75 -29.24 -20.92 0.66
N ASN A 76 -29.65 -21.50 -0.47
CA ASN A 76 -30.15 -22.87 -0.56
C ASN A 76 -29.43 -23.63 -1.70
N PRO A 77 -28.09 -23.71 -1.69
CA PRO A 77 -27.37 -24.45 -2.72
C PRO A 77 -27.76 -25.92 -2.67
N VAL A 78 -27.71 -26.57 -3.83
CA VAL A 78 -27.85 -28.02 -3.91
C VAL A 78 -26.61 -28.65 -3.28
N VAL A 79 -26.83 -29.51 -2.29
CA VAL A 79 -25.77 -30.20 -1.55
C VAL A 79 -25.79 -31.68 -1.89
N TRP A 80 -24.61 -32.22 -2.20
CA TRP A 80 -24.41 -33.64 -2.41
C TRP A 80 -23.22 -34.14 -1.59
N GLY A 81 -23.41 -35.24 -0.85
CA GLY A 81 -22.37 -35.88 -0.05
C GLY A 81 -22.79 -36.13 1.41
N GLU A 82 -21.81 -36.20 2.29
CA GLU A 82 -21.96 -36.55 3.71
C GLU A 82 -22.55 -35.44 4.59
N TYR A 83 -22.48 -34.19 4.14
CA TYR A 83 -22.99 -33.05 4.88
C TYR A 83 -24.38 -32.65 4.37
N SER A 84 -25.28 -32.38 5.30
CA SER A 84 -26.56 -31.71 5.00
C SER A 84 -26.36 -30.20 4.77
N LEU A 85 -27.35 -29.55 4.15
CA LEU A 85 -27.36 -28.09 3.98
C LEU A 85 -27.24 -27.36 5.32
N ASP A 86 -27.95 -27.82 6.35
CA ASP A 86 -27.91 -27.22 7.69
C ASP A 86 -26.51 -27.29 8.30
N GLN A 87 -25.83 -28.44 8.18
CA GLN A 87 -24.45 -28.58 8.62
C GLN A 87 -23.49 -27.66 7.85
N ILE A 88 -23.67 -27.51 6.53
CA ILE A 88 -22.87 -26.57 5.72
C ILE A 88 -23.09 -25.13 6.20
N MET A 89 -24.34 -24.76 6.49
CA MET A 89 -24.69 -23.43 6.99
C MET A 89 -24.12 -23.17 8.38
N GLU A 90 -24.14 -24.17 9.27
CA GLU A 90 -23.53 -24.13 10.59
C GLU A 90 -22.01 -23.96 10.51
N ILE A 91 -21.33 -24.76 9.66
CA ILE A 91 -19.89 -24.66 9.40
C ILE A 91 -19.51 -23.29 8.81
N ALA A 92 -20.37 -22.72 7.95
CA ALA A 92 -20.15 -21.41 7.33
C ALA A 92 -20.34 -20.24 8.31
N ALA A 93 -21.20 -20.37 9.32
CA ALA A 93 -21.61 -19.25 10.18
C ALA A 93 -20.44 -18.58 10.93
N PRO A 94 -19.52 -19.31 11.59
CA PRO A 94 -18.35 -18.72 12.24
C PRO A 94 -17.39 -18.00 11.28
N VAL A 95 -17.35 -18.44 10.01
CA VAL A 95 -16.50 -17.83 8.99
C VAL A 95 -17.12 -16.52 8.50
N ARG A 96 -18.44 -16.49 8.28
CA ARG A 96 -19.17 -15.28 7.89
C ARG A 96 -19.09 -14.19 8.96
N SER A 97 -19.18 -14.55 10.24
CA SER A 97 -19.06 -13.59 11.34
C SER A 97 -17.65 -13.00 11.42
N ARG A 98 -16.60 -13.76 11.07
CA ARG A 98 -15.23 -13.26 10.98
C ARG A 98 -14.97 -12.37 9.76
N ILE A 99 -15.53 -12.73 8.60
CA ILE A 99 -15.25 -12.05 7.33
C ILE A 99 -16.00 -10.72 7.20
N ASN A 100 -17.24 -10.61 7.71
CA ASN A 100 -18.09 -9.46 7.39
C ASN A 100 -18.06 -8.30 8.39
N THR A 101 -17.52 -8.48 9.58
CA THR A 101 -17.19 -7.32 10.41
C THR A 101 -15.80 -6.86 10.03
N LEU A 102 -15.67 -6.02 8.99
CA LEU A 102 -14.72 -4.91 9.12
C LEU A 102 -15.08 -4.31 10.47
N PRO A 103 -14.18 -4.38 11.46
CA PRO A 103 -14.54 -3.96 12.80
C PRO A 103 -15.05 -2.53 12.67
N THR A 104 -16.28 -2.29 13.14
CA THR A 104 -17.02 -1.03 12.90
C THR A 104 -16.23 0.21 13.34
N GLY A 105 -15.23 0.02 14.21
CA GLY A 105 -14.26 1.03 14.62
C GLY A 105 -13.27 1.48 13.53
N LEU A 106 -13.00 0.69 12.48
CA LEU A 106 -12.01 1.06 11.45
C LEU A 106 -12.42 2.32 10.67
N TYR A 107 -13.73 2.51 10.46
CA TYR A 107 -14.28 3.71 9.81
C TYR A 107 -14.16 4.97 10.68
N LYS A 108 -13.84 4.82 11.97
CA LYS A 108 -13.62 5.94 12.88
C LYS A 108 -12.16 6.39 12.93
N CYS A 109 -11.24 5.60 12.35
CA CYS A 109 -9.84 5.94 12.30
C CYS A 109 -9.57 6.85 11.09
N ASN A 110 -8.99 8.03 11.31
CA ASN A 110 -8.54 8.92 10.24
C ASN A 110 -7.12 8.55 9.78
N ASP A 111 -6.32 7.99 10.69
CA ASP A 111 -4.97 7.49 10.42
C ASP A 111 -4.87 6.00 10.73
N TRP A 112 -4.03 5.28 9.97
CA TRP A 112 -3.79 3.83 10.17
C TRP A 112 -3.29 3.53 11.59
N TYR A 113 -2.56 4.46 12.18
CA TYR A 113 -1.93 4.27 13.47
C TYR A 113 -2.92 4.43 14.65
N GLU A 114 -4.06 5.10 14.46
CA GLU A 114 -5.15 5.17 15.44
C GLU A 114 -5.77 3.78 15.72
N VAL A 115 -5.60 2.83 14.80
CA VAL A 115 -6.01 1.42 14.98
C VAL A 115 -5.35 0.81 16.22
N TYR A 116 -4.14 1.25 16.58
CA TYR A 116 -3.41 0.75 17.75
C TYR A 116 -3.90 1.34 19.08
N GLU A 117 -4.69 2.41 19.04
CA GLU A 117 -5.29 3.03 20.23
C GLU A 117 -6.63 2.38 20.59
N GLN A 118 -7.25 1.66 19.67
CA GLN A 118 -8.49 0.92 19.91
C GLN A 118 -8.18 -0.53 20.29
N ASP A 119 -8.40 -0.90 21.56
CA ASP A 119 -8.10 -2.25 22.07
C ASP A 119 -8.71 -3.38 21.21
N SER A 120 -9.97 -3.20 20.78
CA SER A 120 -10.68 -4.19 19.95
C SER A 120 -10.05 -4.39 18.56
N LEU A 121 -9.47 -3.33 17.99
CA LEU A 121 -8.79 -3.39 16.70
C LEU A 121 -7.36 -3.90 16.84
N LYS A 122 -6.65 -3.41 17.85
CA LYS A 122 -5.27 -3.76 18.16
C LYS A 122 -5.11 -5.28 18.29
N ASP A 123 -5.93 -5.94 19.10
CA ASP A 123 -5.82 -7.40 19.28
C ASP A 123 -6.09 -8.19 17.98
N ARG A 124 -6.98 -7.68 17.14
CA ARG A 124 -7.28 -8.30 15.85
C ARG A 124 -6.14 -8.07 14.85
N LEU A 125 -5.59 -6.86 14.82
CA LEU A 125 -4.47 -6.48 13.99
C LEU A 125 -3.24 -7.31 14.36
N MET A 126 -2.90 -7.39 15.65
CA MET A 126 -1.79 -8.17 16.19
C MET A 126 -1.89 -9.66 15.82
N ARG A 127 -3.11 -10.23 15.83
CA ARG A 127 -3.37 -11.61 15.37
C ARG A 127 -3.25 -11.78 13.85
N GLY A 128 -3.45 -10.71 13.08
CA GLY A 128 -3.37 -10.72 11.62
C GLY A 128 -1.95 -10.56 11.06
N TYR A 129 -0.98 -10.16 11.87
CA TYR A 129 0.41 -10.08 11.41
C TYR A 129 1.02 -11.48 11.30
N ASN A 130 1.34 -11.87 10.07
CA ASN A 130 2.13 -13.06 9.80
C ASN A 130 3.64 -12.86 10.07
N ASN A 131 4.07 -11.63 10.40
CA ASN A 131 5.47 -11.27 10.56
C ASN A 131 5.64 -10.27 11.70
N ILE A 132 6.32 -10.69 12.76
CA ILE A 132 6.63 -9.87 13.93
C ILE A 132 7.47 -8.63 13.59
N ARG A 133 8.30 -8.72 12.54
CA ARG A 133 9.09 -7.58 12.06
C ARG A 133 8.19 -6.44 11.61
N ASN A 134 7.09 -6.74 10.90
CA ASN A 134 6.19 -5.69 10.43
C ASN A 134 5.44 -5.02 11.61
N VAL A 135 5.07 -5.79 12.63
CA VAL A 135 4.50 -5.23 13.87
C VAL A 135 5.50 -4.29 14.54
N PHE A 136 6.75 -4.73 14.66
CA PHE A 136 7.81 -3.95 15.29
C PHE A 136 8.05 -2.63 14.55
N GLU A 137 8.08 -2.66 13.22
CA GLU A 137 8.24 -1.45 12.41
C GLU A 137 7.08 -0.46 12.61
N ASP A 138 5.83 -0.93 12.59
CA ASP A 138 4.67 -0.07 12.80
C ASP A 138 4.64 0.53 14.23
N LEU A 139 4.96 -0.28 15.24
CA LEU A 139 5.08 0.17 16.63
C LEU A 139 6.24 1.15 16.82
N ARG A 140 7.33 0.97 16.07
CA ARG A 140 8.46 1.90 16.06
C ARG A 140 8.02 3.26 15.50
N VAL A 141 7.33 3.27 14.37
CA VAL A 141 6.78 4.51 13.78
C VAL A 141 5.81 5.19 14.75
N LEU A 142 4.93 4.44 15.41
CA LEU A 142 4.03 4.96 16.45
C LEU A 142 4.77 5.64 17.60
N LYS A 143 5.83 4.99 18.10
CA LYS A 143 6.63 5.53 19.18
C LYS A 143 7.32 6.82 18.75
N GLU A 144 7.81 6.87 17.53
CA GLU A 144 8.47 8.05 16.99
C GLU A 144 7.48 9.18 16.61
N LYS A 145 6.24 8.85 16.20
CA LYS A 145 5.12 9.81 15.97
C LYS A 145 4.82 10.65 17.19
N LYS A 146 5.00 10.09 18.38
CA LYS A 146 4.79 10.80 19.66
C LYS A 146 5.86 11.84 19.97
N ARG A 147 7.00 11.82 19.27
CA ARG A 147 8.10 12.75 19.46
C ARG A 147 8.06 13.84 18.40
N THR A 148 8.13 15.09 18.84
CA THR A 148 8.30 16.25 17.97
C THR A 148 9.73 16.32 17.44
N LEU A 149 9.93 17.00 16.32
CA LEU A 149 11.27 17.26 15.78
C LEU A 149 12.14 18.04 16.78
N GLY A 150 11.56 19.00 17.49
CA GLY A 150 12.26 19.77 18.53
C GLY A 150 12.78 18.89 19.67
N GLU A 151 11.97 17.94 20.16
CA GLU A 151 12.40 16.98 21.18
C GLU A 151 13.56 16.09 20.69
N LYS A 152 13.47 15.61 19.44
CA LYS A 152 14.56 14.81 18.83
C LYS A 152 15.85 15.61 18.73
N LEU A 153 15.75 16.89 18.33
CA LEU A 153 16.91 17.78 18.22
C LEU A 153 17.55 18.03 19.60
N VAL A 154 16.75 18.36 20.62
CA VAL A 154 17.25 18.58 21.99
C VAL A 154 17.89 17.31 22.57
N GLU A 155 17.27 16.14 22.36
CA GLU A 155 17.85 14.85 22.78
C GLU A 155 19.18 14.59 22.09
N TYR A 156 19.25 14.85 20.78
CA TYR A 156 20.49 14.71 20.02
C TYR A 156 21.59 15.66 20.53
N LEU A 157 21.28 16.94 20.74
CA LEU A 157 22.25 17.92 21.26
C LEU A 157 22.74 17.53 22.65
N ARG A 158 21.84 17.12 23.56
CA ARG A 158 22.20 16.64 24.89
C ARG A 158 23.14 15.43 24.82
N LYS A 159 22.86 14.47 23.94
CA LYS A 159 23.70 13.27 23.75
C LYS A 159 25.10 13.61 23.22
N ASN A 160 25.24 14.72 22.49
CA ASN A 160 26.49 15.18 21.91
C ASN A 160 27.11 16.35 22.70
N ASN A 161 26.71 16.54 23.97
CA ASN A 161 27.24 17.58 24.86
C ASN A 161 27.12 19.02 24.34
N TRP A 162 26.05 19.33 23.59
CA TRP A 162 25.80 20.69 23.06
C TRP A 162 27.03 21.26 22.35
N PRO A 163 27.38 20.71 21.17
CA PRO A 163 28.55 21.17 20.44
C PRO A 163 28.48 22.68 20.16
N GLU A 164 29.64 23.32 20.08
CA GLU A 164 29.72 24.73 19.71
C GLU A 164 29.08 24.96 18.33
N GLU A 165 28.37 26.07 18.21
CA GLU A 165 27.71 26.44 16.95
C GLU A 165 28.77 26.81 15.92
N TYR A 166 28.65 26.23 14.72
CA TYR A 166 29.55 26.57 13.62
C TYR A 166 29.28 28.00 13.13
N SER A 167 30.35 28.72 12.80
CA SER A 167 30.24 30.02 12.15
C SER A 167 29.80 29.88 10.68
N ILE A 168 29.27 30.95 10.10
CA ILE A 168 28.86 30.96 8.68
C ILE A 168 30.08 30.68 7.77
N GLU A 169 31.25 31.18 8.15
CA GLU A 169 32.52 30.98 7.45
C GLU A 169 33.00 29.53 7.49
N GLU A 170 32.70 28.78 8.55
CA GLU A 170 33.02 27.37 8.67
C GLU A 170 32.07 26.50 7.82
N ILE A 171 30.77 26.81 7.86
CA ILE A 171 29.74 26.07 7.13
C ILE A 171 29.83 26.31 5.61
N LYS A 172 30.18 27.55 5.20
CA LYS A 172 30.28 27.99 3.80
C LYS A 172 28.97 27.77 3.04
N GLU A 173 29.04 27.19 1.85
CA GLU A 173 27.89 26.91 0.96
C GLU A 173 26.80 26.03 1.61
N LYS A 174 27.14 25.24 2.64
CA LYS A 174 26.15 24.40 3.34
C LYS A 174 25.16 25.24 4.15
N TYR A 175 25.48 26.51 4.42
CA TYR A 175 24.63 27.41 5.21
C TYR A 175 23.29 27.62 4.51
N LEU A 176 23.29 27.81 3.19
CA LEU A 176 22.07 28.00 2.40
C LEU A 176 21.14 26.77 2.45
N LEU A 177 21.73 25.57 2.45
CA LEU A 177 20.97 24.33 2.62
C LEU A 177 20.35 24.26 4.02
N LEU A 178 21.14 24.53 5.07
CA LEU A 178 20.67 24.46 6.46
C LEU A 178 19.62 25.54 6.74
N ASP A 179 19.80 26.75 6.23
CA ASP A 179 18.85 27.86 6.34
C ASP A 179 17.53 27.52 5.61
N TRP A 180 17.62 26.96 4.40
CA TRP A 180 16.42 26.49 3.68
C TRP A 180 15.67 25.43 4.50
N ILE A 181 16.37 24.43 5.06
CA ILE A 181 15.75 23.39 5.90
C ILE A 181 15.12 24.01 7.15
N ALA A 182 15.83 24.89 7.85
CA ALA A 182 15.33 25.55 9.05
C ALA A 182 14.04 26.32 8.73
N CYS A 183 14.00 27.06 7.63
CA CYS A 183 12.79 27.74 7.17
C CYS A 183 11.63 26.77 6.90
N GLN A 184 11.90 25.61 6.26
CA GLN A 184 10.86 24.61 6.00
C GLN A 184 10.33 23.93 7.27
N VAL A 185 11.18 23.78 8.28
CA VAL A 185 10.84 23.13 9.55
C VAL A 185 10.07 24.07 10.48
N ILE A 186 10.47 25.34 10.55
CA ILE A 186 9.90 26.31 11.48
C ILE A 186 8.56 26.83 10.96
N HIS A 187 8.42 26.99 9.64
CA HIS A 187 7.24 27.59 9.04
C HIS A 187 6.32 26.54 8.42
N GLN A 188 5.01 26.74 8.56
CA GLN A 188 4.03 25.95 7.80
C GLN A 188 4.23 26.24 6.30
N ARG A 189 4.62 25.22 5.56
CA ARG A 189 4.98 25.35 4.14
C ARG A 189 3.75 25.70 3.30
N PRO A 190 3.71 26.85 2.61
CA PRO A 190 2.63 27.13 1.67
C PRO A 190 2.70 26.19 0.46
N ILE A 191 1.55 25.96 -0.18
CA ILE A 191 1.47 25.22 -1.45
C ILE A 191 2.34 25.95 -2.49
N LYS A 192 3.05 25.19 -3.34
CA LYS A 192 4.00 25.67 -4.37
C LYS A 192 5.26 26.34 -3.81
N THR A 193 5.67 25.99 -2.59
CA THR A 193 6.96 26.42 -2.06
C THR A 193 8.12 25.90 -2.93
N LYS A 194 9.21 26.65 -2.99
CA LYS A 194 10.43 26.23 -3.69
C LYS A 194 10.91 24.89 -3.15
N GLN A 195 11.20 23.96 -4.06
CA GLN A 195 11.88 22.70 -3.74
C GLN A 195 13.38 22.93 -3.75
N LEU A 196 14.11 22.15 -2.96
CA LEU A 196 15.57 22.14 -3.03
C LEU A 196 16.04 21.04 -3.99
N PHE A 197 16.83 21.43 -4.99
CA PHE A 197 17.46 20.51 -5.92
C PHE A 197 18.97 20.50 -5.68
N ILE A 198 19.49 19.38 -5.17
CA ILE A 198 20.92 19.20 -4.90
C ILE A 198 21.51 18.31 -5.99
N TYR A 199 22.41 18.87 -6.80
CA TYR A 199 23.03 18.17 -7.92
C TYR A 199 24.55 18.23 -7.84
N GLY A 200 25.20 17.31 -8.56
CA GLY A 200 26.65 17.23 -8.66
C GLY A 200 27.12 15.81 -8.94
N PRO A 201 28.40 15.61 -9.28
CA PRO A 201 28.97 14.29 -9.54
C PRO A 201 28.71 13.27 -8.41
N PRO A 202 28.76 11.96 -8.69
CA PRO A 202 28.81 10.95 -7.64
C PRO A 202 29.89 11.27 -6.60
N SER A 203 29.71 10.82 -5.36
CA SER A 203 30.68 11.00 -4.26
C SER A 203 30.91 12.44 -3.77
N THR A 204 30.08 13.42 -4.16
CA THR A 204 30.13 14.79 -3.61
C THR A 204 29.42 14.96 -2.26
N GLN A 205 29.29 13.89 -1.47
CA GLN A 205 28.71 13.91 -0.12
C GLN A 205 27.24 14.40 -0.03
N LYS A 206 26.52 14.54 -1.16
CA LYS A 206 25.09 14.93 -1.19
C LYS A 206 24.22 13.99 -0.36
N THR A 207 24.38 12.68 -0.52
CA THR A 207 23.64 11.71 0.28
C THR A 207 24.12 11.68 1.73
N LEU A 208 25.40 11.99 1.98
CA LEU A 208 25.99 12.00 3.32
C LEU A 208 25.38 13.10 4.20
N ILE A 209 25.16 14.32 3.67
CA ILE A 209 24.56 15.39 4.47
C ILE A 209 23.12 15.06 4.86
N ILE A 210 22.34 14.45 3.96
CA ILE A 210 21.00 13.94 4.27
C ILE A 210 21.06 12.83 5.33
N GLY A 211 22.08 11.96 5.26
CA GLY A 211 22.33 10.95 6.29
C GLY A 211 22.64 11.54 7.68
N PHE A 212 23.32 12.69 7.75
CA PHE A 212 23.49 13.40 9.02
C PHE A 212 22.18 13.97 9.54
N LEU A 213 21.36 14.58 8.66
CA LEU A 213 20.05 15.10 9.03
C LEU A 213 19.10 13.99 9.50
N ALA A 214 19.16 12.80 8.91
CA ALA A 214 18.33 11.65 9.30
C ALA A 214 18.55 11.18 10.76
N LYS A 215 19.62 11.62 11.43
CA LYS A 215 19.84 11.37 12.88
C LYS A 215 18.85 12.13 13.76
N VAL A 216 18.30 13.24 13.28
CA VAL A 216 17.39 14.12 14.00
C VAL A 216 16.04 14.25 13.31
N MET A 217 16.03 14.32 11.97
CA MET A 217 14.84 14.43 11.14
C MET A 217 14.30 13.06 10.73
N ARG A 218 12.99 12.97 10.52
CA ARG A 218 12.30 11.84 9.91
C ARG A 218 12.33 12.05 8.40
N ILE A 219 13.18 11.32 7.71
CA ILE A 219 13.35 11.46 6.26
C ILE A 219 12.77 10.25 5.56
N TYR A 220 11.81 10.48 4.67
CA TYR A 220 11.34 9.46 3.73
C TYR A 220 12.25 9.48 2.50
N PHE A 221 13.00 8.39 2.30
CA PHE A 221 13.77 8.19 1.09
C PHE A 221 12.89 7.53 0.04
N ALA A 222 12.40 8.32 -0.91
CA ALA A 222 11.66 7.82 -2.05
C ALA A 222 12.64 7.15 -3.02
N SER A 223 12.39 5.88 -3.36
CA SER A 223 13.16 5.20 -4.40
C SER A 223 12.82 5.76 -5.78
N SER A 224 13.77 5.66 -6.71
CA SER A 224 13.56 5.91 -8.14
C SER A 224 12.58 4.93 -8.82
N ARG A 225 12.12 3.90 -8.11
CA ARG A 225 11.13 2.95 -8.61
C ARG A 225 9.78 3.63 -8.83
N ARG A 226 9.17 3.36 -9.99
CA ARG A 226 7.81 3.80 -10.31
C ARG A 226 6.85 3.35 -9.21
N ASN A 227 6.11 4.30 -8.63
CA ASN A 227 5.14 4.12 -7.54
C ASN A 227 5.73 3.79 -6.16
N ASP A 228 6.98 4.15 -5.85
CA ASP A 228 7.55 3.90 -4.51
C ASP A 228 7.32 5.06 -3.52
N PHE A 229 6.15 5.71 -3.62
CA PHE A 229 5.67 6.61 -2.56
C PHE A 229 5.02 5.85 -1.41
N THR A 230 5.10 4.52 -1.44
CA THR A 230 4.33 3.69 -0.54
C THR A 230 4.87 3.81 0.87
N GLY A 231 4.07 4.40 1.75
CA GLY A 231 4.48 4.73 3.12
C GLY A 231 4.93 6.17 3.31
N ALA A 232 5.00 6.99 2.25
CA ALA A 232 5.10 8.43 2.41
C ALA A 232 3.78 8.95 3.02
N ASP A 233 3.87 9.63 4.15
CA ASP A 233 2.76 10.26 4.85
C ASP A 233 3.24 11.57 5.51
N ASN A 234 2.30 12.29 6.13
CA ASN A 234 2.56 13.58 6.79
C ASN A 234 3.40 13.47 8.08
N TYR A 235 3.89 12.27 8.42
CA TYR A 235 4.73 12.03 9.58
C TYR A 235 6.20 12.39 9.33
N TYR A 236 6.65 12.32 8.09
CA TYR A 236 8.02 12.64 7.73
C TYR A 236 8.26 14.15 7.70
N ASP A 237 9.42 14.57 8.20
CA ASP A 237 9.85 15.97 8.18
C ASP A 237 10.37 16.37 6.79
N LEU A 238 10.96 15.42 6.06
CA LEU A 238 11.46 15.62 4.69
C LEU A 238 11.16 14.41 3.82
N LEU A 239 10.85 14.67 2.55
CA LEU A 239 10.85 13.67 1.49
C LEU A 239 12.07 13.91 0.61
N VAL A 240 12.90 12.89 0.44
CA VAL A 240 14.13 12.94 -0.36
C VAL A 240 14.01 11.95 -1.51
N PHE A 241 14.14 12.47 -2.72
CA PHE A 241 14.20 11.69 -3.94
C PHE A 241 15.68 11.53 -4.31
N ASP A 242 16.25 10.37 -4.01
CA ASP A 242 17.63 10.07 -4.37
C ASP A 242 17.67 9.33 -5.72
N GLU A 243 18.69 9.62 -6.53
CA GLU A 243 18.97 8.95 -7.82
C GLU A 243 17.81 8.96 -8.83
N PHE A 244 17.35 10.14 -9.25
CA PHE A 244 16.39 10.23 -10.35
C PHE A 244 17.08 9.95 -11.68
N HIS A 245 16.88 8.76 -12.24
CA HIS A 245 17.30 8.44 -13.60
C HIS A 245 16.22 8.89 -14.58
N GLU A 246 16.63 9.60 -15.64
CA GLU A 246 15.75 9.79 -16.79
C GLU A 246 15.35 8.41 -17.32
N PRO A 247 14.05 8.15 -17.55
CA PRO A 247 13.65 6.91 -18.18
C PRO A 247 14.30 6.84 -19.55
N GLU A 248 15.11 5.81 -19.79
CA GLU A 248 15.73 5.58 -21.10
C GLU A 248 14.63 5.63 -22.19
N GLU A 249 14.78 6.52 -23.17
CA GLU A 249 13.78 6.79 -24.22
C GLU A 249 13.42 5.55 -25.07
N HIS A 250 14.15 4.44 -24.92
CA HIS A 250 14.12 3.30 -25.85
C HIS A 250 13.33 2.07 -25.34
N GLY A 251 12.62 2.19 -24.21
CA GLY A 251 11.78 1.11 -23.66
C GLY A 251 10.33 1.11 -24.18
N VAL A 252 9.95 0.07 -24.94
CA VAL A 252 8.60 -0.30 -25.45
C VAL A 252 7.42 0.56 -24.96
N ILE A 253 6.86 1.32 -25.90
CA ILE A 253 6.20 2.62 -25.68
C ILE A 253 4.73 2.57 -25.23
N THR A 254 3.98 1.48 -25.38
CA THR A 254 2.50 1.59 -25.30
C THR A 254 1.86 1.42 -23.92
N SER A 255 2.54 0.84 -22.92
CA SER A 255 2.03 0.76 -21.54
C SER A 255 2.77 1.67 -20.54
N ALA A 256 3.92 2.21 -20.95
CA ALA A 256 4.77 3.08 -20.14
C ALA A 256 4.29 4.54 -20.11
N ILE A 257 3.55 5.00 -21.12
CA ILE A 257 3.10 6.41 -21.21
C ILE A 257 2.02 6.72 -20.16
N GLU A 258 0.99 5.88 -20.03
CA GLU A 258 -0.10 6.12 -19.07
C GLU A 258 0.37 6.01 -17.62
N THR A 259 1.21 5.02 -17.32
CA THR A 259 1.81 4.87 -15.98
C THR A 259 2.84 5.97 -15.68
N GLY A 260 3.60 6.40 -16.68
CA GLY A 260 4.54 7.51 -16.57
C GLY A 260 3.85 8.85 -16.30
N THR A 261 2.74 9.13 -16.99
CA THR A 261 1.95 10.36 -16.78
C THR A 261 1.27 10.39 -15.41
N ALA A 262 0.71 9.28 -14.94
CA ALA A 262 0.14 9.19 -13.59
C ALA A 262 1.19 9.41 -12.49
N TYR A 263 2.38 8.81 -12.64
CA TYR A 263 3.50 9.01 -11.72
C TYR A 263 3.98 10.46 -11.72
N ALA A 264 4.21 11.05 -12.90
CA ALA A 264 4.65 12.44 -13.03
C ALA A 264 3.64 13.41 -12.41
N ASN A 265 2.35 13.20 -12.64
CA ASN A 265 1.28 14.00 -12.03
C ASN A 265 1.26 13.85 -10.50
N THR A 266 1.47 12.65 -9.98
CA THR A 266 1.54 12.42 -8.52
C THR A 266 2.76 13.11 -7.92
N LEU A 267 3.93 12.96 -8.55
CA LEU A 267 5.15 13.62 -8.12
C LEU A 267 4.99 15.15 -8.11
N LEU A 268 4.44 15.74 -9.18
CA LEU A 268 4.18 17.18 -9.25
C LEU A 268 3.24 17.65 -8.15
N LYS A 269 2.17 16.90 -7.84
CA LYS A 269 1.28 17.21 -6.71
C LYS A 269 2.01 17.16 -5.37
N VAL A 270 2.84 16.13 -5.14
CA VAL A 270 3.66 16.00 -3.93
C VAL A 270 4.63 17.17 -3.80
N LEU A 271 5.34 17.51 -4.89
CA LEU A 271 6.28 18.63 -4.91
C LEU A 271 5.54 19.96 -4.65
N ASP A 272 4.39 20.19 -5.27
CA ASP A 272 3.58 21.38 -5.01
C ASP A 272 3.01 21.44 -3.58
N GLY A 273 3.11 20.37 -2.79
CA GLY A 273 2.47 20.30 -1.47
C GLY A 273 0.95 20.25 -1.56
N GLN A 274 0.40 19.75 -2.67
CA GLN A 274 -1.03 19.51 -2.81
C GLN A 274 -1.42 18.24 -2.06
N GLU A 275 -2.61 18.24 -1.47
CA GLU A 275 -3.17 17.02 -0.90
C GLU A 275 -3.37 15.99 -2.03
N THR A 276 -2.67 14.86 -1.91
CA THR A 276 -2.75 13.79 -2.90
C THR A 276 -2.84 12.45 -2.20
N ARG A 277 -3.72 11.59 -2.70
CA ARG A 277 -3.80 10.22 -2.24
C ARG A 277 -2.63 9.44 -2.82
N ILE A 278 -1.81 8.90 -1.93
CA ILE A 278 -0.69 8.04 -2.30
C ILE A 278 -1.12 6.59 -2.14
N ASP A 279 -0.89 5.78 -3.17
CA ASP A 279 -1.18 4.35 -3.08
C ASP A 279 -0.23 3.70 -2.06
N THR A 280 -0.81 2.97 -1.09
CA THR A 280 -0.04 2.15 -0.15
C THR A 280 0.26 0.79 -0.80
N LYS A 281 1.54 0.43 -0.99
CA LYS A 281 1.99 -0.89 -1.53
C LYS A 281 1.34 -2.06 -0.82
N TYR A 282 1.08 -1.84 0.46
CA TYR A 282 0.56 -2.81 1.40
C TYR A 282 -0.82 -2.39 1.89
N GLY A 283 -1.69 -1.88 1.02
CA GLY A 283 -3.11 -2.06 1.25
C GLY A 283 -3.35 -3.57 1.37
N ARG A 284 -3.20 -4.10 2.59
CA ARG A 284 -3.35 -5.52 2.91
C ARG A 284 -4.85 -5.79 2.76
N SER A 285 -5.26 -6.14 1.55
CA SER A 285 -6.57 -6.72 1.26
C SER A 285 -6.72 -8.04 1.97
#